data_AF-A0A7W6JTB6-F1
#
_entry.id   AF-A0A7W6JTB6-F1
#
_cell.length_a   1.000
_cell.length_b   1.000
_cell.length_c   1.000
_cell.angle_alpha   90.00
_cell.angle_beta   90.00
_cell.angle_gamma   90.00
#
_symmetry.space_group_name_H-M   'P 1'
#
loop_
_entity.id
_entity.type
_entity.pdbx_description
1 polymer ?
#
loop_
_entity_poly.entity_id
_entity_poly.type
_entity_poly.pdbx_seq_one_letter_code
_entity_poly.pdbx_strand_id
1 'polypeptide(L)' 'MASREPGLLVENALAPGKWRFQLVVVDNEKNESEPVELVVEVVALRPIRPLRPVEPVVLTRPVTPVLRPR' A
#
# COMPACT_ATOMS: atom_id res chain seq x y z
N MET A 1 -37.39 14.93 15.56
CA MET A 1 -36.02 15.35 15.91
C MET A 1 -35.08 14.73 14.88
N ALA A 2 -34.33 15.52 14.12
CA ALA A 2 -33.46 15.00 13.06
C ALA A 2 -32.08 14.66 13.68
N SER A 3 -31.71 13.38 13.64
CA SER A 3 -30.34 12.95 13.92
C SER A 3 -29.43 13.51 12.84
N ARG A 4 -28.48 14.36 13.22
CA ARG A 4 -27.39 14.78 12.33
C ARG A 4 -26.34 13.68 12.42
N GLU A 5 -26.33 12.77 11.45
CA GLU A 5 -25.17 11.88 11.29
C GLU A 5 -23.92 12.74 11.08
N PRO A 6 -22.87 12.60 11.89
CA PRO A 6 -21.63 13.33 11.67
C PRO A 6 -20.91 12.72 10.46
N GLY A 7 -21.28 13.15 9.27
CA GLY A 7 -20.63 12.79 8.01
C GLY A 7 -19.41 13.65 7.73
N LEU A 8 -18.40 13.65 8.61
CA LEU A 8 -17.09 14.22 8.27
C LEU A 8 -16.23 13.09 7.71
N LEU A 9 -16.20 12.96 6.38
CA LEU A 9 -15.28 12.06 5.70
C LEU A 9 -13.90 12.75 5.73
N VAL A 10 -13.11 12.47 6.76
CA VAL A 10 -11.74 12.98 6.87
C VAL A 10 -10.84 12.09 6.03
N GLU A 11 -10.56 12.52 4.81
CA GLU A 11 -9.48 11.94 4.01
C GLU A 11 -8.15 12.46 4.56
N ASN A 12 -7.69 11.86 5.65
CA ASN A 12 -6.37 12.17 6.21
C ASN A 12 -5.32 11.40 5.40
N ALA A 13 -4.90 11.95 4.25
CA ALA A 13 -3.82 11.39 3.44
C ALA A 13 -2.47 11.60 4.15
N LEU A 14 -2.21 10.80 5.19
CA LEU A 14 -0.94 10.80 5.91
C LEU A 14 0.19 10.37 4.97
N ALA A 15 1.26 11.16 4.92
CA ALA A 15 2.47 10.75 4.20
C ALA A 15 3.13 9.53 4.89
N PRO A 16 3.90 8.71 4.15
CA PRO A 16 4.66 7.61 4.75
C PRO A 16 5.56 8.10 5.90
N GLY A 17 5.55 7.38 7.01
CA GLY A 17 6.25 7.76 8.24
C GLY A 17 5.54 7.31 9.51
N LYS A 18 6.06 7.73 10.67
CA LYS A 18 5.45 7.47 11.98
C LYS A 18 4.73 8.71 12.47
N TRP A 19 3.48 8.53 12.87
CA TRP A 19 2.59 9.58 13.34
C TRP A 19 2.14 9.25 14.76
N ARG A 20 2.15 10.24 15.64
CA ARG A 20 1.61 10.13 17.01
C ARG A 20 0.33 10.95 17.10
N PHE A 21 -0.75 10.28 17.47
CA PHE A 21 -2.03 10.89 17.75
C PHE A 21 -2.27 10.88 19.25
N GLN A 22 -2.87 11.95 19.76
CA GLN A 22 -3.27 12.07 21.15
C GLN A 22 -4.76 12.41 21.21
N LEU A 23 -5.50 11.69 22.05
CA LEU A 23 -6.87 12.01 22.40
C LEU A 23 -6.90 12.57 23.81
N VAL A 24 -7.43 13.79 23.94
CA VAL A 24 -7.72 14.45 25.22
C VAL A 24 -9.21 14.77 25.22
N VAL A 25 -9.91 14.43 26.30
CA VAL A 25 -11.32 14.75 26.48
C VAL A 25 -11.43 15.93 27.44
N VAL A 26 -12.26 16.90 27.07
CA VAL A 26 -12.57 18.07 27.91
C VAL A 26 -13.99 17.91 28.44
N ASP A 27 -14.18 18.02 29.76
CA ASP A 27 -15.50 17.94 30.39
C ASP A 27 -16.23 19.30 30.41
N ASN A 28 -17.43 19.32 31.01
CA ASN A 28 -18.25 20.54 31.11
C ASN A 28 -17.67 21.59 32.07
N GLU A 29 -16.74 21.19 32.95
CA GLU A 29 -16.03 22.06 33.87
C GLU A 29 -14.68 22.55 33.30
N LYS A 30 -14.36 22.14 32.06
CA LYS A 30 -13.10 22.41 31.34
C LYS A 30 -11.88 21.68 31.89
N ASN A 31 -12.07 20.59 32.63
CA ASN A 31 -10.96 19.73 32.98
C ASN A 31 -10.57 18.85 31.79
N GLU A 32 -9.27 18.59 31.67
CA GLU A 32 -8.71 17.71 30.64
C GLU A 32 -8.38 16.33 31.23
N SER A 33 -8.65 15.27 30.47
CA SER A 33 -8.20 13.92 30.81
C SER A 33 -6.69 13.77 30.64
N GLU A 34 -6.11 12.73 31.23
CA GLU A 34 -4.82 12.25 30.75
C GLU A 34 -4.92 11.86 29.26
N PRO A 35 -3.89 12.16 28.44
CA PRO A 35 -3.91 11.87 27.02
C PRO A 35 -3.76 10.37 26.75
N VAL A 36 -4.60 9.84 25.87
CA VAL A 36 -4.41 8.50 25.30
C VAL A 36 -3.66 8.63 23.98
N GLU A 37 -2.53 7.92 23.86
CA GLU A 37 -1.68 7.99 22.67
C GLU A 37 -1.87 6.79 21.72
N LEU A 38 -1.86 7.07 20.41
CA LEU A 38 -1.81 6.06 19.34
C LEU A 38 -0.67 6.39 18.38
N VAL A 39 0.21 5.42 18.11
CA VAL A 39 1.26 5.55 17.09
C VAL A 39 0.85 4.77 15.85
N VAL A 40 0.80 5.45 14.70
CA VAL A 40 0.48 4.88 13.40
C VAL A 40 1.70 4.97 12.49
N GLU A 41 2.09 3.84 11.89
CA GLU A 41 3.14 3.79 10.87
C GLU A 41 2.50 3.63 9.49
N VAL A 42 2.70 4.61 8.62
CA VAL A 42 2.24 4.61 7.24
C VAL A 42 3.40 4.17 6.35
N VAL A 43 3.23 3.06 5.65
CA VAL A 43 4.24 2.51 4.75
C VAL A 43 3.99 2.95 3.31
N ALA A 44 5.05 3.33 2.60
CA ALA A 44 4.96 3.61 1.18
C ALA A 44 4.70 2.30 0.40
N LEU A 45 3.70 2.31 -0.49
CA LEU A 45 3.51 1.21 -1.44
C LEU A 45 4.74 1.14 -2.37
N ARG A 46 5.37 -0.03 -2.45
CA ARG A 46 6.46 -0.25 -3.41
C ARG A 46 5.87 -0.34 -4.82
N PRO A 47 6.46 0.32 -5.83
CA PRO A 47 6.06 0.10 -7.21
C PRO A 47 6.20 -1.38 -7.58
N ILE A 48 5.16 -1.96 -8.17
CA ILE A 48 5.25 -3.30 -8.77
C ILE A 48 6.13 -3.14 -10.02
N ARG A 49 7.29 -3.80 -10.06
CA ARG A 49 8.09 -3.84 -11.29
C ARG A 49 7.30 -4.63 -12.34
N PRO A 50 7.10 -4.12 -13.56
CA PRO A 50 6.54 -4.91 -14.64
C PRO A 50 7.43 -6.15 -14.82
N LEU A 51 6.80 -7.33 -14.87
CA LEU A 51 7.51 -8.53 -15.32
C LEU A 51 7.94 -8.27 -16.76
N ARG A 52 9.22 -8.46 -17.09
CA ARG A 52 9.63 -8.49 -18.50
C ARG A 52 8.89 -9.65 -19.15
N PRO A 53 8.32 -9.48 -20.36
CA PRO A 53 7.90 -10.62 -21.16
C PRO A 53 9.07 -11.60 -21.25
N VAL A 54 8.83 -12.86 -20.86
CA VAL A 54 9.80 -13.92 -21.10
C VAL A 54 9.83 -14.10 -22.61
N GLU A 55 10.97 -13.81 -23.26
CA GLU A 55 11.13 -14.11 -24.67
C GLU A 55 10.93 -15.62 -24.88
N PRO A 56 10.06 -16.06 -25.80
CA PRO A 56 9.91 -17.46 -26.09
C PRO A 56 11.26 -18.01 -26.59
N VAL A 57 11.79 -19.02 -25.90
CA VAL A 57 12.96 -19.75 -26.36
C VAL A 57 12.60 -20.41 -27.69
N VAL A 58 13.15 -19.91 -28.79
CA VAL A 58 13.05 -20.57 -30.09
C VAL A 58 13.95 -21.81 -30.05
N LEU A 59 13.35 -22.98 -29.88
CA LEU A 59 14.04 -24.26 -30.04
C LEU A 59 14.33 -24.49 -31.52
N THR A 60 15.45 -23.97 -32.02
CA THR A 60 15.93 -24.37 -33.34
C THR A 60 16.44 -25.81 -33.24
N ARG A 61 15.73 -26.74 -33.88
CA ARG A 61 16.23 -28.10 -34.06
C ARG A 61 17.50 -28.01 -34.93
N PRO A 62 18.64 -28.59 -34.51
CA PRO A 62 19.78 -28.68 -35.40
C PRO A 62 19.38 -29.56 -36.60
N VAL A 63 19.43 -28.98 -37.81
CA VAL A 63 19.31 -29.76 -39.05
C VAL A 63 20.62 -30.53 -39.20
N THR A 64 20.60 -31.83 -38.93
CA THR A 64 21.72 -32.70 -39.30
C THR A 64 21.67 -32.94 -40.81
N PRO A 65 22.67 -32.51 -41.60
CA PRO A 65 22.71 -32.85 -43.02
C PRO A 65 22.90 -34.37 -43.15
N VAL A 66 21.92 -35.05 -43.76
CA VAL A 66 22.05 -36.47 -44.11
C VAL A 66 22.95 -36.54 -45.35
N LEU A 67 24.21 -36.95 -45.15
CA LEU A 67 25.10 -37.30 -46.26
C LEU A 67 24.54 -38.57 -46.92
N ARG A 68 24.07 -38.44 -48.16
CA ARG A 68 23.58 -39.56 -48.97
C ARG A 68 24.78 -40.21 -49.68
N PRO A 69 25.07 -41.50 -49.46
CA PRO A 69 26.15 -42.18 -50.18
C PRO A 69 25.81 -42.35 -51.66
N ARG A 70 26.84 -42.28 -52.52
CA ARG A 70 26.78 -42.41 -53.97
C ARG A 70 26.60 -43.86 -54.41
#